data_AF-A8UYQ3-F1
#
_entry.id   AF-A8UYQ3-F1
#
_cell.length_a   1.000
_cell.length_b   1.000
_cell.length_c   1.000
_cell.angle_alpha   90.00
_cell.angle_beta   90.00
_cell.angle_gamma   90.00
#
_symmetry.space_group_name_H-M   'P 1'
#
loop_
_entity.id
_entity.type
_entity.pdbx_description
1 polymer ?
#
loop_
_entity_poly.entity_id
_entity_poly.type
_entity_poly.pdbx_seq_one_letter_code
_entity_poly.pdbx_strand_id
1 'polypeptide(L)'
;MFKETTILIVLSRVVEFFGIITTIFLMFKGYKLRYVYMVGGVVALSLVVSVSGLLARDYFEYIALADLLVTAGVLGGVILYVSRNPEKAKDFTPPEKCRCPVCNVLIVKEDELCTMKIGNYTYFFDSCDHMVKLMKEIDFFKENKSIPRGEVKELYVKAKDTGRWRKLENVRVVEEEGVYRAYEHPPEGRETLNLKELLDKFKDSLRGGKT
;
A
#
# COMPACT_ATOMS: atom_id res chain seq x y z
N MET A 1 -24.62 15.18 -40.07
CA MET A 1 -24.47 13.71 -40.05
C MET A 1 -23.01 13.26 -40.16
N PHE A 2 -22.41 12.93 -41.32
CA PHE A 2 -21.06 12.30 -41.35
C PHE A 2 -19.94 13.02 -40.56
N LYS A 3 -19.94 14.36 -40.51
CA LYS A 3 -18.92 15.12 -39.77
C LYS A 3 -19.07 14.99 -38.24
N GLU A 4 -20.28 15.01 -37.71
CA GLU A 4 -20.55 14.97 -36.27
C GLU A 4 -20.23 13.59 -35.69
N THR A 5 -20.65 12.54 -36.38
CA THR A 5 -20.32 11.15 -36.03
C THR A 5 -18.80 10.93 -36.02
N THR A 6 -18.09 11.45 -37.04
CA THR A 6 -16.63 11.33 -37.13
C THR A 6 -15.93 12.04 -35.96
N ILE A 7 -16.39 13.23 -35.59
CA ILE A 7 -15.85 13.98 -34.45
C ILE A 7 -16.04 13.20 -33.14
N LEU A 8 -17.23 12.62 -32.92
CA LEU A 8 -17.52 11.81 -31.72
C LEU A 8 -16.63 10.57 -31.62
N ILE A 9 -16.42 9.87 -32.75
CA ILE A 9 -15.52 8.72 -32.81
C ILE A 9 -14.10 9.14 -32.43
N VAL A 10 -13.59 10.21 -33.04
CA VAL A 10 -12.22 10.69 -32.76
C VAL A 10 -12.07 11.11 -31.29
N LEU A 11 -13.03 11.85 -30.74
CA LEU A 11 -13.00 12.27 -29.34
C LEU A 11 -13.05 11.07 -28.38
N SER A 12 -13.91 10.08 -28.64
CA SER A 12 -13.99 8.85 -27.86
C SER A 12 -12.64 8.13 -27.82
N ARG A 13 -11.97 7.96 -28.97
CA ARG A 13 -10.63 7.34 -29.03
C ARG A 13 -9.57 8.13 -28.28
N VAL A 14 -9.60 9.46 -28.34
CA VAL A 14 -8.67 10.30 -27.58
C VAL A 14 -8.87 10.09 -26.07
N VAL A 15 -10.11 10.04 -25.59
CA VAL A 15 -10.41 9.81 -24.17
C VAL A 15 -9.98 8.40 -23.72
N GLU A 16 -10.27 7.37 -24.51
CA GLU A 16 -9.80 6.01 -24.25
C GLU A 16 -8.26 5.96 -24.15
N PHE A 17 -7.56 6.62 -25.07
CA PHE A 17 -6.10 6.68 -25.08
C PHE A 17 -5.55 7.36 -23.81
N PHE A 18 -6.16 8.46 -23.35
CA PHE A 18 -5.84 9.05 -22.05
C PHE A 18 -6.09 8.07 -20.89
N GLY A 19 -7.13 7.26 -20.97
CA GLY A 19 -7.40 6.20 -20.00
C GLY A 19 -6.31 5.12 -19.96
N ILE A 20 -5.81 4.69 -21.12
CA ILE A 20 -4.69 3.75 -21.21
C ILE A 20 -3.43 4.35 -20.59
N ILE A 21 -3.07 5.59 -20.96
CA ILE A 21 -1.92 6.30 -20.39
C ILE A 21 -2.06 6.41 -18.87
N THR A 22 -3.24 6.79 -18.38
CA THR A 22 -3.51 6.93 -16.95
C THR A 22 -3.37 5.60 -16.22
N THR A 23 -3.88 4.51 -16.79
CA THR A 23 -3.74 3.16 -16.23
C THR A 23 -2.26 2.77 -16.11
N ILE A 24 -1.48 2.97 -17.17
CA ILE A 24 -0.04 2.71 -17.20
C ILE A 24 0.68 3.56 -16.14
N PHE A 25 0.35 4.86 -16.07
CA PHE A 25 0.92 5.77 -15.07
C PHE A 25 0.62 5.31 -13.63
N LEU A 26 -0.61 4.90 -13.35
CA LEU A 26 -1.01 4.40 -12.03
C LEU A 26 -0.25 3.13 -11.65
N MET A 27 -0.04 2.22 -12.60
CA MET A 27 0.78 1.01 -12.40
C MET A 27 2.22 1.36 -12.07
N PHE A 28 2.88 2.18 -12.89
CA PHE A 28 4.28 2.56 -12.67
C PHE A 28 4.51 3.36 -11.39
N LYS A 29 3.54 4.18 -10.96
CA LYS A 29 3.62 4.92 -9.70
C LYS A 29 3.27 4.09 -8.47
N GLY A 30 2.95 2.80 -8.65
CA GLY A 30 2.63 1.89 -7.56
C GLY A 30 1.36 2.27 -6.83
N TYR A 31 0.36 2.83 -7.51
CA TYR A 31 -0.95 3.05 -6.90
C TYR A 31 -1.65 1.72 -6.61
N LYS A 32 -2.58 1.71 -5.65
CA LYS A 32 -3.36 0.50 -5.35
C LYS A 32 -4.03 -0.07 -6.61
N LEU A 33 -3.95 -1.38 -6.78
CA LEU A 33 -4.53 -2.13 -7.90
C LEU A 33 -6.00 -1.80 -8.16
N ARG A 34 -6.79 -1.49 -7.12
CA ARG A 34 -8.19 -1.08 -7.27
C ARG A 34 -8.35 0.14 -8.19
N TYR A 35 -7.43 1.10 -8.15
CA TYR A 35 -7.47 2.29 -9.03
C TYR A 35 -7.09 1.93 -10.46
N VAL A 36 -6.08 1.07 -10.62
CA VAL A 36 -5.67 0.55 -11.93
C VAL A 36 -6.84 -0.21 -12.58
N TYR A 37 -7.50 -1.10 -11.85
CA TYR A 37 -8.67 -1.84 -12.35
C TYR A 37 -9.88 -0.96 -12.63
N MET A 38 -10.09 0.09 -11.84
CA MET A 38 -11.19 1.02 -12.08
C MET A 38 -11.00 1.77 -13.40
N VAL A 39 -9.82 2.33 -13.65
CA VAL A 39 -9.52 3.03 -14.90
C VAL A 39 -9.45 2.06 -16.07
N GLY A 40 -8.68 0.98 -15.94
CA GLY A 40 -8.50 -0.02 -17.00
C GLY A 40 -9.79 -0.74 -17.36
N GLY A 41 -10.65 -1.03 -16.37
CA GLY A 41 -11.96 -1.65 -16.59
C GLY A 41 -12.92 -0.76 -17.35
N VAL A 42 -12.93 0.55 -17.05
CA VAL A 42 -13.75 1.53 -17.78
C VAL A 42 -13.30 1.64 -19.24
N VAL A 43 -11.98 1.70 -19.48
CA VAL A 43 -11.43 1.72 -20.84
C VAL A 43 -11.77 0.44 -21.59
N ALA A 44 -11.62 -0.73 -20.95
CA ALA A 44 -11.96 -2.00 -21.58
C ALA A 44 -13.46 -2.09 -21.93
N LEU A 45 -14.34 -1.61 -21.03
CA LEU A 45 -15.77 -1.57 -21.27
C LEU A 45 -16.13 -0.61 -22.41
N SER A 46 -15.51 0.57 -22.45
CA SER A 46 -15.71 1.57 -23.50
C SER A 46 -15.29 1.04 -24.89
N LEU A 47 -14.19 0.29 -24.95
CA LEU A 47 -13.79 -0.40 -26.18
C LEU A 47 -14.84 -1.43 -26.64
N VAL A 48 -15.40 -2.22 -25.72
CA VAL A 48 -16.45 -3.21 -26.02
C VAL A 48 -17.75 -2.53 -26.47
N VAL A 49 -18.15 -1.44 -25.80
CA VAL A 49 -19.32 -0.63 -26.18
C VAL A 49 -19.12 -0.02 -27.56
N SER A 50 -17.93 0.53 -27.83
CA SER A 50 -17.60 1.10 -29.13
C SER A 50 -17.67 0.06 -30.26
N VAL A 51 -17.19 -1.17 -30.04
CA VAL A 51 -17.27 -2.24 -31.05
C VAL A 51 -18.71 -2.73 -31.24
N SER A 52 -19.47 -2.92 -30.15
CA SER A 52 -20.86 -3.35 -30.24
C SER A 52 -21.78 -2.29 -30.84
N GLY A 53 -21.49 -1.01 -30.61
CA GLY A 53 -22.17 0.12 -31.25
C GLY A 53 -22.09 0.07 -32.78
N LEU A 54 -20.97 -0.38 -33.36
CA LEU A 54 -20.84 -0.52 -34.81
C LEU A 54 -21.84 -1.52 -35.41
N LEU A 55 -22.34 -2.46 -34.61
CA LEU A 55 -23.39 -3.40 -35.00
C LEU A 55 -24.79 -2.77 -34.94
N ALA A 56 -25.01 -1.83 -34.01
CA ALA A 56 -26.25 -1.09 -33.83
C ALA A 56 -26.23 0.25 -34.58
N ARG A 57 -26.01 0.20 -35.90
CA ARG A 57 -25.75 1.38 -36.78
C ARG A 57 -26.69 2.57 -36.55
N ASP A 58 -27.98 2.32 -36.36
CA ASP A 58 -29.00 3.38 -36.23
C ASP A 58 -28.91 4.16 -34.91
N TYR A 59 -28.27 3.58 -33.88
CA TYR A 59 -28.11 4.19 -32.56
C TYR A 59 -26.66 4.55 -32.25
N PHE A 60 -25.75 4.36 -33.20
CA PHE A 60 -24.31 4.51 -32.98
C PHE A 60 -23.93 5.89 -32.42
N GLU A 61 -24.55 6.96 -32.91
CA GLU A 61 -24.27 8.32 -32.44
C GLU A 61 -24.61 8.52 -30.95
N TYR A 62 -25.77 8.01 -30.52
CA TYR A 62 -26.20 8.08 -29.12
C TYR A 62 -25.32 7.19 -28.22
N ILE A 63 -24.95 6.00 -28.70
CA ILE A 63 -24.05 5.08 -27.99
C ILE A 63 -22.66 5.71 -27.84
N ALA A 64 -22.10 6.29 -28.92
CA ALA A 64 -20.79 6.93 -28.89
C ALA A 64 -20.75 8.16 -27.99
N LEU A 65 -21.81 8.98 -28.01
CA LEU A 65 -21.92 10.13 -27.12
C LEU A 65 -22.05 9.70 -25.65
N ALA A 66 -22.89 8.71 -25.36
CA ALA A 66 -23.05 8.18 -24.00
C ALA A 66 -21.74 7.57 -23.49
N ASP A 67 -21.06 6.77 -24.31
CA ASP A 67 -19.78 6.17 -23.98
C ASP A 67 -18.69 7.22 -23.72
N LEU A 68 -18.61 8.26 -24.57
CA LEU A 68 -17.70 9.37 -24.38
C LEU A 68 -17.94 10.07 -23.03
N LEU A 69 -19.19 10.41 -22.72
CA LEU A 69 -19.54 11.12 -21.49
C LEU A 69 -19.29 10.26 -20.24
N VAL A 70 -19.67 8.99 -20.27
CA VAL A 70 -19.46 8.06 -19.15
C VAL A 70 -17.97 7.83 -18.93
N THR A 71 -17.22 7.54 -20.00
CA THR A 71 -15.79 7.29 -19.92
C THR A 71 -15.04 8.53 -19.43
N ALA A 72 -15.31 9.71 -20.01
CA ALA A 72 -14.68 10.96 -19.57
C ALA A 72 -15.05 11.31 -18.11
N GLY A 73 -16.31 11.13 -17.73
CA GLY A 73 -16.80 11.39 -16.38
C GLY A 73 -16.16 10.48 -15.33
N VAL A 74 -16.12 9.17 -15.59
CA VAL A 74 -15.50 8.20 -14.68
C VAL A 74 -13.99 8.40 -14.64
N LEU A 75 -13.34 8.59 -15.79
CA LEU A 75 -11.89 8.86 -15.85
C LEU A 75 -11.53 10.11 -15.04
N GLY A 76 -12.22 11.22 -15.28
CA GLY A 76 -12.02 12.47 -14.55
C GLY A 76 -12.30 12.31 -13.06
N GLY A 77 -13.37 11.60 -12.68
CA GLY A 77 -13.70 11.30 -11.30
C GLY A 77 -12.62 10.49 -10.58
N VAL A 78 -12.09 9.44 -11.23
CA VAL A 78 -11.01 8.62 -10.66
C VAL A 78 -9.72 9.42 -10.53
N ILE A 79 -9.34 10.20 -11.54
CA ILE A 79 -8.15 11.05 -11.49
C ILE A 79 -8.26 12.06 -10.33
N LEU A 80 -9.39 12.75 -10.20
CA LEU A 80 -9.63 13.69 -9.10
C LEU A 80 -9.61 13.01 -7.74
N TYR A 81 -10.23 11.83 -7.63
CA TYR A 81 -10.25 11.06 -6.39
C TYR A 81 -8.85 10.61 -5.98
N VAL A 82 -8.07 10.03 -6.91
CA VAL A 82 -6.69 9.58 -6.67
C VAL A 82 -5.77 10.77 -6.35
N SER A 83 -5.96 11.91 -7.02
CA SER A 83 -5.21 13.13 -6.73
C SER A 83 -5.47 13.65 -5.31
N ARG A 84 -6.70 13.50 -4.79
CA ARG A 84 -7.06 13.90 -3.43
C ARG A 84 -6.72 12.85 -2.38
N ASN A 85 -6.74 11.57 -2.75
CA ASN A 85 -6.53 10.43 -1.86
C ASN A 85 -5.49 9.47 -2.46
N PRO A 86 -4.20 9.86 -2.52
CA PRO A 86 -3.16 9.05 -3.11
C PRO A 86 -2.86 7.84 -2.24
N GLU A 87 -3.58 6.75 -2.47
CA GLU A 87 -3.30 5.47 -1.84
C GLU A 87 -2.35 4.66 -2.73
N LYS A 88 -1.08 4.63 -2.34
CA LYS A 88 -0.09 3.75 -2.95
C LYS A 88 -0.23 2.34 -2.40
N ALA A 89 0.12 1.34 -3.22
CA ALA A 89 0.38 0.00 -2.73
C ALA A 89 1.48 0.09 -1.67
N LYS A 90 1.30 -0.64 -0.56
CA LYS A 90 2.34 -0.69 0.46
C LYS A 90 3.46 -1.58 -0.06
N ASP A 91 4.63 -0.99 -0.24
CA ASP A 91 5.84 -1.72 -0.52
C ASP A 91 6.51 -2.06 0.82
N PHE A 92 6.62 -3.35 1.12
CA PHE A 92 7.31 -3.86 2.31
C PHE A 92 8.71 -4.36 1.96
N THR A 93 9.14 -4.20 0.72
CA THR A 93 10.48 -4.61 0.28
C THR A 93 11.51 -3.66 0.90
N PRO A 94 12.48 -4.17 1.68
CA PRO A 94 13.54 -3.34 2.20
C PRO A 94 14.43 -2.85 1.04
N PRO A 95 14.95 -1.61 1.08
CA PRO A 95 15.94 -1.14 0.10
C PRO A 95 17.17 -2.07 0.04
N GLU A 96 17.86 -2.15 -1.11
CA GLU A 96 18.98 -3.09 -1.37
C GLU A 96 20.15 -3.06 -0.36
N LYS A 97 20.26 -2.00 0.44
CA LYS A 97 21.30 -1.84 1.48
C LYS A 97 20.71 -1.56 2.86
N CYS A 98 19.46 -1.94 3.09
CA CYS A 98 18.78 -1.70 4.35
C CYS A 98 19.40 -2.54 5.46
N ARG A 99 19.75 -1.89 6.57
CA ARG A 99 20.28 -2.55 7.76
C ARG A 99 19.26 -2.46 8.88
N CYS A 100 19.18 -3.52 9.68
CA CYS A 100 18.33 -3.49 10.85
C CYS A 100 18.89 -2.48 11.86
N PRO A 101 18.08 -1.54 12.39
CA PRO A 101 18.58 -0.48 13.27
C PRO A 101 19.07 -0.98 14.64
N VAL A 102 18.70 -2.20 15.03
CA VAL A 102 19.05 -2.81 16.33
C VAL A 102 20.38 -3.58 16.23
N CYS A 103 20.57 -4.40 15.20
CA CYS A 103 21.77 -5.22 15.05
C CYS A 103 22.79 -4.68 14.03
N ASN A 104 22.41 -3.70 13.20
CA ASN A 104 23.20 -3.12 12.10
C ASN A 104 23.66 -4.14 11.03
N VAL A 105 23.02 -5.31 11.00
CA VAL A 105 23.23 -6.34 9.98
C VAL A 105 22.36 -6.02 8.76
N LEU A 106 22.88 -6.32 7.57
CA LEU A 106 22.15 -6.20 6.31
C LEU A 106 20.94 -7.14 6.34
N ILE A 107 19.76 -6.61 6.03
CA ILE A 107 18.54 -7.41 5.95
C ILE A 107 18.57 -8.18 4.63
N VAL A 108 18.81 -9.48 4.71
CA VAL A 108 18.85 -10.39 3.54
C VAL A 108 17.64 -11.33 3.53
N LYS A 109 17.00 -11.55 4.69
CA LYS A 109 15.88 -12.48 4.84
C LYS A 109 14.57 -11.71 4.97
N GLU A 110 13.59 -12.06 4.15
CA GLU A 110 12.26 -11.44 4.17
C GLU A 110 11.26 -12.19 5.05
N ASP A 111 11.64 -13.33 5.65
CA ASP A 111 10.67 -14.26 6.26
C ASP A 111 10.13 -13.80 7.61
N GLU A 112 10.92 -13.08 8.41
CA GLU A 112 10.50 -12.53 9.71
C GLU A 112 10.55 -10.98 9.74
N LEU A 113 10.57 -10.37 8.55
CA LEU A 113 10.71 -8.93 8.39
C LEU A 113 9.58 -8.17 9.10
N CYS A 114 9.96 -7.10 9.79
CA CYS A 114 9.04 -6.19 10.45
C CYS A 114 9.31 -4.75 10.00
N THR A 115 8.27 -3.93 9.95
CA THR A 115 8.37 -2.51 9.58
C THR A 115 7.68 -1.64 10.61
N MET A 116 8.29 -0.51 10.92
CA MET A 116 7.73 0.51 11.80
C MET A 116 7.96 1.88 11.20
N LYS A 117 6.89 2.66 11.02
CA LYS A 117 7.02 4.04 10.57
C LYS A 117 7.09 4.97 11.77
N ILE A 118 8.16 5.74 11.87
CA ILE A 118 8.35 6.75 12.92
C ILE A 118 8.46 8.12 12.23
N GLY A 119 7.43 8.95 12.41
CA GLY A 119 7.32 10.20 11.66
C GLY A 119 7.25 9.96 10.15
N ASN A 120 8.26 10.43 9.41
CA ASN A 120 8.36 10.29 7.95
C ASN A 120 9.24 9.11 7.51
N TYR A 121 9.90 8.41 8.44
CA TYR A 121 10.86 7.35 8.13
C TYR A 121 10.24 5.97 8.38
N THR A 122 10.48 5.03 7.46
CA THR A 122 10.13 3.62 7.62
C THR A 122 11.38 2.85 8.01
N TYR A 123 11.35 2.27 9.20
CA TYR A 123 12.40 1.38 9.70
C TYR A 123 12.05 -0.07 9.39
N PHE A 124 13.02 -0.82 8.90
CA PHE A 124 12.91 -2.26 8.66
C PHE A 124 13.73 -3.01 9.71
N PHE A 125 13.17 -4.08 10.24
CA PHE A 125 13.77 -4.94 11.23
C PHE A 125 13.85 -6.34 10.66
N ASP A 126 15.01 -6.99 10.85
CA ASP A 126 15.26 -8.35 10.37
C ASP A 126 14.33 -9.39 11.04
N SER A 127 13.86 -9.11 12.26
CA SER A 127 12.96 -9.98 13.01
C SER A 127 11.98 -9.20 13.90
N CYS A 128 10.88 -9.85 14.26
CA CYS A 128 9.93 -9.34 15.26
C CYS A 128 10.60 -9.16 16.63
N ASP A 129 11.52 -10.06 16.98
CA ASP A 129 12.35 -9.98 18.17
C ASP A 129 13.13 -8.66 18.29
N HIS A 130 13.81 -8.23 17.23
CA HIS A 130 14.54 -6.96 17.24
C HIS A 130 13.61 -5.77 17.45
N MET A 131 12.44 -5.78 16.79
CA MET A 131 11.43 -4.72 16.97
C MET A 131 10.92 -4.70 18.42
N VAL A 132 10.58 -5.86 19.01
CA VAL A 132 10.10 -5.96 20.39
C VAL A 132 11.18 -5.52 21.39
N LYS A 133 12.44 -5.91 21.17
CA LYS A 133 13.57 -5.47 22.00
C LYS A 133 13.74 -3.95 21.95
N LEU A 134 13.64 -3.34 20.77
CA LEU A 134 13.64 -1.88 20.65
C LEU A 134 12.47 -1.23 21.39
N MET A 135 11.28 -1.84 21.33
CA MET A 135 10.10 -1.31 22.02
C MET A 135 10.20 -1.43 23.55
N LYS A 136 10.89 -2.46 24.05
CA LYS A 136 11.17 -2.63 25.49
C LYS A 136 12.22 -1.64 25.97
N GLU A 137 13.28 -1.46 25.19
CA GLU A 137 14.44 -0.64 25.54
C GLU A 137 14.90 0.16 24.32
N ILE A 138 14.64 1.47 24.34
CA ILE A 138 15.04 2.38 23.24
C ILE A 138 16.57 2.35 23.03
N ASP A 139 17.33 2.15 24.11
CA ASP A 139 18.79 2.14 24.09
C ASP A 139 19.38 0.96 23.30
N PHE A 140 18.58 -0.05 22.94
CA PHE A 140 18.99 -1.12 22.00
C PHE A 140 19.20 -0.61 20.56
N PHE A 141 18.86 0.66 20.28
CA PHE A 141 19.08 1.29 18.98
C PHE A 141 20.57 1.60 18.77
N LYS A 142 21.27 0.71 18.06
CA LYS A 142 22.71 0.89 17.76
C LYS A 142 22.97 2.03 16.77
N GLU A 143 21.97 2.49 16.02
CA GLU A 143 22.05 3.73 15.23
C GLU A 143 21.98 4.98 16.13
N ASN A 144 23.01 5.13 16.96
CA ASN A 144 23.10 6.07 18.07
C ASN A 144 23.28 7.55 17.65
N LYS A 145 22.56 8.05 16.62
CA LYS A 145 22.61 9.46 16.24
C LYS A 145 21.29 10.20 16.12
N SER A 146 20.14 9.53 16.03
CA SER A 146 18.82 10.14 16.28
C SER A 146 17.75 9.18 15.76
N ILE A 147 17.01 8.50 16.64
CA ILE A 147 15.67 8.07 16.23
C ILE A 147 14.91 9.38 15.95
N PRO A 148 14.38 9.59 14.73
CA PRO A 148 13.59 10.76 14.42
C PRO A 148 12.42 10.77 15.39
N ARG A 149 12.38 11.80 16.24
CA ARG A 149 11.27 12.01 17.16
C ARG A 149 10.02 12.20 16.32
N GLY A 150 9.02 11.38 16.57
CA GLY A 150 7.83 11.36 15.74
C GLY A 150 6.78 10.44 16.29
N GLU A 151 5.57 10.60 15.76
CA GLU A 151 4.49 9.68 16.04
C GLU A 151 4.78 8.34 15.38
N VAL A 152 4.72 7.26 16.16
CA VAL A 152 4.80 5.91 15.63
C VAL A 152 3.49 5.61 14.91
N LYS A 153 3.58 5.42 13.60
CA LYS A 153 2.48 5.08 12.71
C LYS A 153 2.74 3.72 12.11
N GLU A 154 1.68 3.01 11.75
CA GLU A 154 1.77 1.92 10.78
C GLU A 154 2.86 0.86 11.08
N LEU A 155 2.69 0.08 12.15
CA LEU A 155 3.53 -1.10 12.39
C LEU A 155 2.98 -2.32 11.66
N TYR A 156 3.83 -2.97 10.87
CA TYR A 156 3.51 -4.20 10.15
C TYR A 156 4.56 -5.27 10.43
N VAL A 157 4.10 -6.50 10.55
CA VAL A 157 4.95 -7.67 10.75
C VAL A 157 4.49 -8.77 9.81
N LYS A 158 5.43 -9.59 9.35
CA LYS A 158 5.11 -10.81 8.61
C LYS A 158 4.76 -11.91 9.63
N ALA A 159 3.54 -12.41 9.58
CA ALA A 159 3.09 -13.47 10.47
C ALA A 159 3.78 -14.80 10.11
N LYS A 160 4.36 -15.50 11.10
CA LYS A 160 5.15 -16.72 10.90
C LYS A 160 4.31 -17.89 10.39
N ASP A 161 3.06 -18.00 10.82
CA ASP A 161 2.13 -19.06 10.42
C ASP A 161 1.65 -18.90 8.96
N THR A 162 1.31 -17.69 8.54
CA THR A 162 0.72 -17.46 7.21
C THR A 162 1.69 -16.89 6.18
N GLY A 163 2.84 -16.38 6.62
CA GLY A 163 3.79 -15.64 5.78
C GLY A 163 3.24 -14.30 5.28
N ARG A 164 2.10 -13.84 5.78
CA ARG A 164 1.42 -12.63 5.31
C ARG A 164 1.77 -11.41 6.15
N TRP A 165 1.86 -10.27 5.49
CA TRP A 165 1.94 -8.98 6.16
C TRP A 165 0.62 -8.67 6.88
N ARG A 166 0.75 -8.37 8.17
CA ARG A 166 -0.34 -7.94 9.03
C ARG A 166 0.09 -6.73 9.83
N LYS A 167 -0.88 -5.89 10.17
CA LYS A 167 -0.62 -4.85 11.17
C LYS A 167 -0.35 -5.52 12.51
N LEU A 168 0.53 -4.91 13.31
CA LEU A 168 0.86 -5.43 14.64
C LEU A 168 -0.38 -5.58 15.55
N GLU A 169 -1.39 -4.72 15.38
CA GLU A 169 -2.67 -4.77 16.12
C GLU A 169 -3.51 -6.04 15.82
N ASN A 170 -3.27 -6.68 14.68
CA ASN A 170 -4.03 -7.83 14.19
C ASN A 170 -3.27 -9.16 14.36
N VAL A 171 -2.16 -9.17 15.10
CA VAL A 171 -1.38 -10.37 15.38
C VAL A 171 -1.19 -10.55 16.88
N ARG A 172 -0.73 -11.73 17.26
CA ARG A 172 -0.28 -12.07 18.60
C ARG A 172 1.21 -12.36 18.53
N VAL A 173 1.97 -11.73 19.42
CA VAL A 173 3.41 -12.00 19.54
C VAL A 173 3.62 -12.97 20.69
N VAL A 174 4.36 -14.04 20.42
CA VAL A 174 4.65 -15.13 21.36
C VAL A 174 6.16 -15.24 21.50
N GLU A 175 6.63 -15.50 22.71
CA GLU A 175 8.03 -15.83 22.97
C GLU A 175 8.26 -17.33 22.79
N GLU A 176 9.13 -17.70 21.85
CA GLU A 176 9.53 -19.07 21.58
C GLU A 176 11.05 -19.15 21.70
N GLU A 177 11.55 -19.94 22.65
CA GLU A 177 13.00 -20.18 22.82
C GLU A 177 13.81 -18.88 23.02
N GLY A 178 13.22 -17.88 23.67
CA GLY A 178 13.84 -16.56 23.89
C GLY A 178 13.79 -15.61 22.69
N VAL A 179 13.00 -15.93 21.67
CA VAL A 179 12.80 -15.11 20.47
C VAL A 179 11.32 -14.76 20.31
N TYR A 180 11.02 -13.47 20.14
CA TYR A 180 9.64 -13.03 19.86
C TYR A 180 9.26 -13.24 18.39
N ARG A 181 8.12 -13.90 18.17
CA ARG A 181 7.57 -14.16 16.84
C ARG A 181 6.10 -13.77 16.75
N ALA A 182 5.68 -13.25 15.60
CA ALA A 182 4.32 -12.83 15.35
C ALA A 182 3.50 -13.92 14.67
N TYR A 183 2.27 -14.14 15.15
CA TYR A 183 1.31 -15.11 14.62
C TYR A 183 -0.04 -14.45 14.38
N GLU A 184 -0.72 -14.83 13.29
CA GLU A 184 -2.14 -14.52 13.13
C GLU A 184 -2.98 -15.44 14.03
N HIS A 185 -2.62 -16.73 14.07
CA HIS A 185 -3.21 -17.73 14.96
C HIS A 185 -2.12 -18.32 15.85
N PRO A 186 -1.98 -17.86 17.11
CA PRO A 186 -0.93 -18.35 18.00
C PRO A 186 -1.18 -19.82 18.39
N PRO A 187 -0.12 -20.63 18.56
CA PRO A 187 -0.25 -21.99 19.07
C PRO A 187 -0.90 -22.03 20.46
N GLU A 188 -1.75 -23.05 20.70
CA GLU A 188 -2.51 -23.19 21.94
C GLU A 188 -1.61 -23.27 23.19
N GLY A 189 -2.06 -22.66 24.28
CA GLY A 189 -1.36 -22.68 25.57
C GLY A 189 -0.12 -21.79 25.68
N ARG A 190 0.21 -21.00 24.64
CA ARG A 190 1.31 -20.03 24.70
C ARG A 190 0.83 -18.67 25.20
N GLU A 191 1.63 -18.07 26.08
CA GLU A 191 1.40 -16.72 26.57
C GLU A 191 1.70 -15.69 25.47
N THR A 192 0.76 -14.78 25.25
CA THR A 192 0.90 -13.72 24.24
C THR A 192 1.34 -12.42 24.90
N LEU A 193 2.31 -11.75 24.30
CA LEU A 193 2.79 -10.45 24.74
C LEU A 193 1.70 -9.38 24.59
N ASN A 194 1.50 -8.55 25.62
CA ASN A 194 0.62 -7.39 25.54
C ASN A 194 1.26 -6.27 24.73
N LEU A 195 1.15 -6.38 23.40
CA LEU A 195 1.74 -5.44 22.45
C LEU A 195 1.19 -4.02 22.57
N LYS A 196 -0.06 -3.86 23.02
CA LYS A 196 -0.68 -2.54 23.16
C LYS A 196 0.01 -1.75 24.26
N GLU A 197 0.15 -2.35 25.44
CA GLU A 197 0.84 -1.72 26.57
C GLU A 197 2.31 -1.42 26.22
N LEU A 198 2.99 -2.36 25.56
CA LEU A 198 4.38 -2.17 25.13
C LEU A 198 4.51 -1.00 24.13
N LEU A 199 3.60 -0.92 23.15
CA LEU A 199 3.59 0.15 22.16
C LEU A 199 3.30 1.51 22.77
N ASP A 200 2.39 1.56 23.75
CA ASP A 200 2.04 2.81 24.43
C ASP A 200 3.22 3.31 25.28
N LYS A 201 3.88 2.42 26.05
CA LYS A 201 5.13 2.74 26.76
C LYS A 201 6.21 3.25 25.81
N PHE A 202 6.42 2.57 24.68
CA PHE A 202 7.40 2.98 23.68
C PHE A 202 7.10 4.37 23.09
N LYS A 203 5.83 4.65 22.76
CA LYS A 203 5.40 5.98 22.30
C LYS A 203 5.64 7.05 23.34
N ASP A 204 5.40 6.75 24.62
CA ASP A 204 5.65 7.68 25.72
C ASP A 204 7.15 7.95 25.88
N SER A 205 8.00 6.92 25.79
CA SER A 205 9.46 7.09 25.81
C SER A 205 9.97 7.93 24.63
N LEU A 206 9.39 7.80 23.44
CA LEU A 206 9.71 8.66 22.28
C LEU A 206 9.28 10.12 22.47
N ARG A 207 8.22 10.38 23.26
CA ARG A 207 7.72 11.73 23.60
C ARG A 207 8.44 12.35 24.80
N GLY A 208 8.86 11.51 25.75
CA GLY A 208 9.40 11.87 27.06
C GLY A 208 10.88 12.24 27.08
N GLY A 209 11.60 12.12 25.96
CA GLY A 209 12.98 12.60 25.80
C GLY A 209 13.09 14.14 25.77
N LYS A 210 12.62 14.82 26.82
CA LYS A 210 12.98 16.19 27.17
C LYS A 210 14.07 16.14 28.24
N THR A 211 15.32 16.18 27.79
CA THR A 211 16.46 16.87 28.44
C THR A 211 17.57 16.88 27.42
#